data_AF-I4B938-F1
#
_entry.id   AF-I4B938-F1
#
_cell.length_a   1.000
_cell.length_b   1.000
_cell.length_c   1.000
_cell.angle_alpha   90.00
_cell.angle_beta   90.00
_cell.angle_gamma   90.00
#
_symmetry.space_group_name_H-M   'P 1'
#
loop_
_entity.id
_entity.type
_entity.pdbx_description
1 polymer ?
#
loop_
_entity_poly.entity_id
_entity_poly.type
_entity_poly.pdbx_seq_one_letter_code
_entity_poly.pdbx_strand_id
1 'polypeptide(L)'
;MQVGARAFSLFFVSALLAAFVQPVHSEGGAGALELEILRGVAVSPAATMRDLCDIVLIQRGELEKYPQAASRCEAVAAQKIYEFSKGDIPLIMPVTAGAASKAAINAHGLEKSFMFALTGLEWYAVQSAEHLGLVKARTAHYKKLSGEELLAIFEIAFDQAEAKSKWQKPVNPYEPFGGNSYEEINKAYEKMTETGKEPTKNKK
;
A
#
# COMPACT_ATOMS: atom_id res chain seq x y z
N MET A 1 -33.11 -15.28 43.55
CA MET A 1 -33.28 -15.40 42.09
C MET A 1 -31.97 -14.97 41.42
N GLN A 2 -31.33 -15.92 40.73
CA GLN A 2 -30.45 -15.82 39.55
C GLN A 2 -30.62 -14.51 38.73
N VAL A 3 -29.66 -13.89 38.05
CA VAL A 3 -28.40 -14.25 37.35
C VAL A 3 -27.57 -12.95 37.28
N GLY A 4 -26.24 -12.95 37.38
CA GLY A 4 -25.44 -12.91 36.15
C GLY A 4 -24.28 -11.91 36.22
N ALA A 5 -23.10 -12.42 36.55
CA ALA A 5 -21.83 -11.74 36.40
C ALA A 5 -21.48 -11.55 34.92
N ARG A 6 -20.85 -10.41 34.59
CA ARG A 6 -19.79 -10.29 33.56
C ARG A 6 -19.11 -8.93 33.70
N ALA A 7 -18.02 -8.94 34.47
CA ALA A 7 -16.99 -7.91 34.45
C ALA A 7 -16.18 -8.08 33.16
N PHE A 8 -16.14 -7.05 32.32
CA PHE A 8 -15.19 -6.96 31.22
C PHE A 8 -14.18 -5.88 31.59
N SER A 9 -13.07 -6.33 32.18
CA SER A 9 -11.98 -5.47 32.62
C SER A 9 -11.17 -5.02 31.40
N LEU A 10 -11.21 -3.71 31.17
CA LEU A 10 -10.27 -2.95 30.36
C LEU A 10 -8.86 -3.11 30.94
N PHE A 11 -7.90 -3.65 30.18
CA PHE A 11 -6.48 -3.28 30.28
C PHE A 11 -5.75 -3.75 29.02
N PHE A 12 -5.76 -2.89 27.99
CA PHE A 12 -4.86 -2.99 26.84
C PHE A 12 -3.61 -2.18 27.19
N VAL A 13 -2.58 -2.84 27.74
CA VAL A 13 -1.25 -2.25 27.87
C VAL A 13 -0.52 -2.52 26.57
N SER A 14 -0.56 -1.53 25.68
CA SER A 14 0.22 -1.48 24.45
C SER A 14 1.55 -0.79 24.75
N ALA A 15 2.63 -1.56 24.82
CA ALA A 15 3.99 -1.03 24.77
C ALA A 15 4.99 -2.18 24.51
N LEU A 16 5.36 -2.39 23.25
CA LEU A 16 6.77 -2.30 22.83
C LEU A 16 6.85 -2.31 21.30
N LEU A 17 7.14 -1.14 20.74
CA LEU A 17 7.79 -0.97 19.45
C LEU A 17 9.15 -1.70 19.49
N ALA A 18 9.51 -2.38 18.41
CA ALA A 18 10.66 -1.96 17.58
C ALA A 18 10.94 -2.97 16.46
N ALA A 19 11.23 -2.41 15.29
CA ALA A 19 12.00 -2.97 14.18
C ALA A 19 11.30 -3.95 13.24
N PHE A 20 10.58 -3.39 12.26
CA PHE A 20 10.89 -3.62 10.84
C PHE A 20 10.44 -2.40 10.02
N VAL A 21 11.12 -1.27 10.26
CA VAL A 21 11.20 -0.19 9.27
C VAL A 21 12.24 -0.66 8.27
N GLN A 22 11.84 -0.95 7.03
CA GLN A 22 12.80 -1.12 5.95
C GLN A 22 13.61 0.18 5.84
N PRO A 23 14.95 0.11 5.80
CA PRO A 23 15.75 1.30 5.59
C PRO A 23 15.55 1.73 4.14
N VAL A 24 14.79 2.80 3.93
CA VAL A 24 14.87 3.59 2.69
C VAL A 24 16.29 4.13 2.62
N HIS A 25 17.18 3.39 1.94
CA HIS A 25 18.46 3.93 1.49
C HIS A 25 18.13 4.92 0.36
N SER A 26 17.90 6.17 0.72
CA SER A 26 18.08 7.29 -0.19
C SER A 26 19.35 8.00 0.24
N GLU A 27 20.46 7.70 -0.43
CA GLU A 27 21.65 8.52 -0.31
C GLU A 27 21.35 9.89 -0.93
N GLY A 28 21.40 10.92 -0.07
CA GLY A 28 21.56 12.35 -0.37
C GLY A 28 21.05 12.88 -1.72
N GLY A 29 19.76 13.18 -1.82
CA GLY A 29 19.21 14.08 -2.84
C GLY A 29 17.86 13.65 -3.39
N ALA A 30 17.65 12.36 -3.58
CA ALA A 30 16.42 11.85 -4.17
C ALA A 30 15.21 11.92 -3.23
N GLY A 31 15.37 11.55 -1.96
CA GLY A 31 14.30 11.69 -0.97
C GLY A 31 13.86 13.15 -0.77
N ALA A 32 14.72 14.13 -1.03
CA ALA A 32 14.35 15.54 -0.96
C ALA A 32 13.44 15.95 -2.13
N LEU A 33 13.74 15.47 -3.34
CA LEU A 33 12.95 15.72 -4.54
C LEU A 33 11.58 15.00 -4.47
N GLU A 34 11.55 13.77 -3.98
CA GLU A 34 10.29 13.03 -3.74
C GLU A 34 9.40 13.79 -2.75
N LEU A 35 9.97 14.23 -1.62
CA LEU A 35 9.25 14.98 -0.60
C LEU A 35 8.74 16.33 -1.11
N GLU A 36 9.51 17.02 -1.93
CA GLU A 36 9.10 18.28 -2.57
C GLU A 36 7.92 18.07 -3.52
N ILE A 37 7.97 17.01 -4.35
CA ILE A 37 6.87 16.66 -5.24
C ILE A 37 5.61 16.32 -4.43
N LEU A 38 5.70 15.45 -3.43
CA LEU A 38 4.55 15.07 -2.61
C LEU A 38 3.90 16.27 -1.92
N ARG A 39 4.73 17.20 -1.39
CA ARG A 39 4.24 18.46 -0.81
C ARG A 39 3.57 19.34 -1.85
N GLY A 40 4.17 19.46 -3.04
CA GLY A 40 3.61 20.22 -4.16
C GLY A 40 2.26 19.68 -4.63
N VAL A 41 2.13 18.35 -4.69
CA VAL A 41 0.86 17.70 -5.00
C VAL A 41 -0.14 17.95 -3.89
N ALA A 42 0.21 17.73 -2.62
CA ALA A 42 -0.71 17.87 -1.49
C ALA A 42 -1.40 19.25 -1.44
N VAL A 43 -0.69 20.33 -1.73
CA VAL A 43 -1.27 21.68 -1.72
C VAL A 43 -1.99 22.06 -3.02
N SER A 44 -1.94 21.22 -4.05
CA SER A 44 -2.53 21.53 -5.34
C SER A 44 -4.06 21.42 -5.32
N PRO A 45 -4.79 22.48 -5.70
CA PRO A 45 -6.25 22.45 -5.76
C PRO A 45 -6.79 21.52 -6.86
N ALA A 46 -5.98 21.18 -7.85
CA ALA A 46 -6.31 20.25 -8.93
C ALA A 46 -5.08 19.43 -9.30
N ALA A 47 -5.14 18.12 -9.04
CA ALA A 47 -4.07 17.21 -9.42
C ALA A 47 -4.02 17.06 -10.94
N THR A 48 -2.82 16.95 -11.49
CA THR A 48 -2.56 16.78 -12.92
C THR A 48 -2.06 15.38 -13.24
N MET A 49 -2.19 14.93 -14.50
CA MET A 49 -1.76 13.57 -14.87
C MET A 49 -0.27 13.35 -14.63
N ARG A 50 0.53 14.42 -14.66
CA ARG A 50 1.92 14.42 -14.19
C ARG A 50 2.04 13.98 -12.74
N ASP A 51 1.24 14.56 -11.84
CA ASP A 51 1.24 14.25 -10.41
C ASP A 51 0.91 12.78 -10.16
N LEU A 52 -0.03 12.22 -10.94
CA LEU A 52 -0.37 10.80 -10.90
C LEU A 52 0.82 9.91 -11.29
N CYS A 53 1.54 10.26 -12.37
CA CYS A 53 2.73 9.50 -12.77
C CYS A 53 3.85 9.59 -11.74
N ASP A 54 4.05 10.79 -11.17
CA ASP A 54 5.06 11.06 -10.17
C ASP A 54 4.78 10.22 -8.90
N ILE A 55 3.55 10.24 -8.39
CA ILE A 55 3.16 9.43 -7.21
C ILE A 55 3.39 7.93 -7.44
N VAL A 56 2.98 7.41 -8.59
CA VAL A 56 3.16 5.99 -8.92
C VAL A 56 4.64 5.60 -8.90
N LEU A 57 5.53 6.43 -9.46
CA LEU A 57 6.96 6.13 -9.49
C LEU A 57 7.64 6.34 -8.13
N ILE A 58 7.18 7.31 -7.34
CA ILE A 58 7.64 7.53 -5.95
C ILE A 58 7.34 6.29 -5.11
N GLN A 59 6.12 5.78 -5.15
CA GLN A 59 5.75 4.59 -4.38
C GLN A 59 6.50 3.32 -4.81
N ARG A 60 7.06 3.32 -6.02
CA ARG A 60 7.89 2.21 -6.53
C ARG A 60 9.39 2.44 -6.33
N GLY A 61 9.82 3.61 -5.86
CA GLY A 61 11.23 3.99 -5.74
C GLY A 61 11.94 4.08 -7.09
N GLU A 62 11.22 4.39 -8.17
CA GLU A 62 11.77 4.45 -9.53
C GLU A 62 11.89 5.87 -10.08
N LEU A 63 11.59 6.89 -9.25
CA LEU A 63 11.55 8.27 -9.70
C LEU A 63 12.89 8.76 -10.28
N GLU A 64 14.00 8.37 -9.65
CA GLU A 64 15.35 8.76 -10.08
C GLU A 64 15.71 8.26 -11.49
N LYS A 65 15.13 7.14 -11.93
CA LYS A 65 15.39 6.55 -13.25
C LYS A 65 14.88 7.44 -14.39
N TYR A 66 13.95 8.34 -14.09
CA TYR A 66 13.22 9.13 -15.08
C TYR A 66 13.26 10.64 -14.72
N PRO A 67 14.25 11.39 -15.22
CA PRO A 67 14.42 12.80 -14.86
C PRO A 67 13.34 13.71 -15.44
N GLN A 68 12.74 13.35 -16.58
CA GLN A 68 11.74 14.17 -17.27
C GLN A 68 10.32 13.70 -16.97
N ALA A 69 9.39 14.65 -16.75
CA ALA A 69 7.98 14.34 -16.48
C ALA A 69 7.30 13.49 -17.58
N ALA A 70 7.64 13.72 -18.85
CA ALA A 70 7.16 12.90 -19.95
C ALA A 70 7.65 11.45 -19.84
N SER A 71 8.96 11.26 -19.63
CA SER A 71 9.57 9.93 -19.46
C SER A 71 9.00 9.14 -18.28
N ARG A 72 8.56 9.84 -17.22
CA ARG A 72 7.90 9.24 -16.06
C ARG A 72 6.54 8.64 -16.44
N CYS A 73 5.71 9.40 -17.15
CA CYS A 73 4.44 8.89 -17.63
C CYS A 73 4.60 7.80 -18.71
N GLU A 74 5.63 7.87 -19.56
CA GLU A 74 5.97 6.79 -20.49
C GLU A 74 6.31 5.50 -19.75
N ALA A 75 7.05 5.58 -18.64
CA ALA A 75 7.37 4.43 -17.79
C ALA A 75 6.10 3.80 -17.19
N VAL A 76 5.20 4.63 -16.65
CA VAL A 76 3.90 4.20 -16.11
C VAL A 76 3.06 3.51 -17.19
N ALA A 77 3.09 4.01 -18.43
CA ALA A 77 2.39 3.40 -19.55
C ALA A 77 3.04 2.08 -20.00
N ALA A 78 4.38 2.02 -20.07
CA ALA A 78 5.12 0.81 -20.40
C ALA A 78 4.86 -0.33 -19.39
N GLN A 79 4.62 0.03 -18.12
CA GLN A 79 4.26 -0.89 -17.05
C GLN A 79 2.78 -1.32 -17.08
N LYS A 80 2.00 -0.87 -18.07
CA LYS A 80 0.55 -1.14 -18.22
C LYS A 80 -0.29 -0.69 -17.02
N ILE A 81 0.19 0.33 -16.28
CA ILE A 81 -0.53 0.88 -15.13
C ILE A 81 -1.67 1.78 -15.62
N TYR A 82 -1.35 2.69 -16.55
CA TYR A 82 -2.30 3.57 -17.20
C TYR A 82 -1.89 3.81 -18.65
N GLU A 83 -2.84 3.63 -19.57
CA GLU A 83 -2.61 3.84 -21.00
C GLU A 83 -3.07 5.25 -21.39
N PHE A 84 -2.15 6.07 -21.88
CA PHE A 84 -2.46 7.40 -22.42
C PHE A 84 -2.88 7.30 -23.89
N SER A 85 -3.72 8.23 -24.35
CA SER A 85 -4.09 8.33 -25.76
C SER A 85 -2.86 8.57 -26.65
N LYS A 86 -2.74 7.83 -27.75
CA LYS A 86 -1.66 7.99 -28.74
C LYS A 86 -1.67 9.40 -29.31
N GLY A 87 -0.68 10.21 -28.99
CA GLY A 87 -0.51 11.55 -29.58
C GLY A 87 0.28 12.48 -28.68
N ASP A 88 -0.13 12.63 -27.43
CA ASP A 88 0.53 13.46 -26.43
C ASP A 88 0.20 12.94 -25.03
N ILE A 89 1.22 12.85 -24.16
CA ILE A 89 0.99 12.59 -22.74
C ILE A 89 0.41 13.86 -22.14
N PRO A 90 -0.83 13.83 -21.64
CA PRO A 90 -1.54 15.03 -21.23
C PRO A 90 -1.10 15.48 -19.83
N LEU A 91 0.16 15.89 -19.68
CA LEU A 91 0.79 16.20 -18.38
C LEU A 91 0.03 17.26 -17.58
N ILE A 92 -0.60 18.22 -18.25
CA ILE A 92 -1.31 19.36 -17.64
C ILE A 92 -2.80 19.05 -17.41
N MET A 93 -3.33 17.98 -18.02
CA MET A 93 -4.74 17.66 -17.84
C MET A 93 -5.02 17.27 -16.39
N PRO A 94 -6.18 17.68 -15.84
CA PRO A 94 -6.56 17.32 -14.50
C PRO A 94 -6.81 15.81 -14.40
N VAL A 95 -6.34 15.20 -13.32
CA VAL A 95 -6.59 13.79 -13.00
C VAL A 95 -8.05 13.62 -12.63
N THR A 96 -8.67 12.63 -13.25
CA THR A 96 -10.02 12.20 -12.94
C THR A 96 -10.00 11.08 -11.90
N ALA A 97 -11.09 10.92 -11.15
CA ALA A 97 -11.27 9.81 -10.23
C ALA A 97 -11.13 8.44 -10.93
N GLY A 98 -11.57 8.35 -12.19
CA GLY A 98 -11.39 7.18 -13.04
C GLY A 98 -9.93 6.86 -13.34
N ALA A 99 -9.15 7.87 -13.73
CA ALA A 99 -7.74 7.70 -14.01
C ALA A 99 -6.94 7.31 -12.75
N ALA A 100 -7.17 8.01 -11.63
CA ALA A 100 -6.55 7.70 -10.35
C ALA A 100 -6.88 6.29 -9.86
N SER A 101 -8.17 5.90 -9.91
CA SER A 101 -8.62 4.57 -9.51
C SER A 101 -7.99 3.47 -10.36
N LYS A 102 -7.96 3.67 -11.69
CA LYS A 102 -7.34 2.72 -12.63
C LYS A 102 -5.85 2.56 -12.36
N ALA A 103 -5.14 3.67 -12.20
CA ALA A 103 -3.71 3.66 -11.91
C ALA A 103 -3.40 3.00 -10.56
N ALA A 104 -4.11 3.37 -9.49
CA ALA A 104 -3.90 2.80 -8.16
C ALA A 104 -4.14 1.28 -8.13
N ILE A 105 -5.26 0.80 -8.68
CA ILE A 105 -5.58 -0.63 -8.71
C ILE A 105 -4.51 -1.42 -9.50
N ASN A 106 -4.06 -0.88 -10.64
CA ASN A 106 -3.05 -1.54 -11.47
C ASN A 106 -1.65 -1.48 -10.87
N ALA A 107 -1.24 -0.34 -10.30
CA ALA A 107 0.08 -0.15 -9.69
C ALA A 107 0.29 -1.09 -8.50
N HIS A 108 -0.75 -1.29 -7.69
CA HIS A 108 -0.71 -2.08 -6.46
C HIS A 108 -1.21 -3.52 -6.60
N GLY A 109 -1.67 -3.93 -7.78
CA GLY A 109 -2.18 -5.29 -8.01
C GLY A 109 -3.41 -5.62 -7.14
N LEU A 110 -4.27 -4.62 -6.90
CA LEU A 110 -5.50 -4.78 -6.10
C LEU A 110 -6.55 -5.58 -6.87
N GLU A 111 -7.57 -6.03 -6.15
CA GLU A 111 -8.65 -6.82 -6.75
C GLU A 111 -9.44 -6.00 -7.76
N LYS A 112 -9.76 -6.63 -8.89
CA LYS A 112 -10.47 -5.99 -10.00
C LYS A 112 -11.86 -6.62 -10.10
N SER A 113 -12.88 -5.79 -10.29
CA SER A 113 -14.17 -6.34 -10.72
C SER A 113 -14.02 -7.04 -12.08
N PHE A 114 -14.83 -8.05 -12.33
CA PHE A 114 -14.79 -8.82 -13.59
C PHE A 114 -14.87 -7.90 -14.82
N MET A 115 -15.79 -6.94 -14.79
CA MET A 115 -15.96 -5.98 -15.89
C MET A 115 -14.73 -5.08 -16.08
N PHE A 116 -14.08 -4.65 -14.99
CA PHE A 116 -12.84 -3.88 -15.09
C PHE A 116 -11.69 -4.72 -15.66
N ALA A 117 -11.56 -5.97 -15.22
CA ALA A 117 -10.54 -6.89 -15.73
C ALA A 117 -10.70 -7.16 -17.23
N LEU A 118 -11.94 -7.21 -17.74
CA LEU A 118 -12.23 -7.48 -19.14
C LEU A 118 -12.12 -6.23 -20.03
N THR A 119 -12.60 -5.08 -19.56
CA THR A 119 -12.73 -3.87 -20.41
C THR A 119 -11.61 -2.85 -20.20
N GLY A 120 -11.01 -2.80 -19.01
CA GLY A 120 -10.02 -1.78 -18.65
C GLY A 120 -10.54 -0.32 -18.64
N LEU A 121 -11.87 -0.10 -18.68
CA LEU A 121 -12.46 1.23 -18.72
C LEU A 121 -12.45 1.92 -17.35
N GLU A 122 -12.27 3.24 -17.36
CA GLU A 122 -12.19 4.08 -16.15
C GLU A 122 -13.45 4.02 -15.29
N TRP A 123 -14.63 3.91 -15.91
CA TRP A 123 -15.89 3.75 -15.17
C TRP A 123 -15.85 2.53 -14.25
N TYR A 124 -15.45 1.36 -14.77
CA TYR A 124 -15.38 0.13 -13.99
C TYR A 124 -14.22 0.14 -12.99
N ALA A 125 -13.17 0.92 -13.26
CA ALA A 125 -12.11 1.17 -12.30
C ALA A 125 -12.65 1.90 -11.06
N VAL A 126 -13.50 2.93 -11.23
CA VAL A 126 -14.14 3.63 -10.10
C VAL A 126 -15.05 2.69 -9.31
N GLN A 127 -15.85 1.86 -9.96
CA GLN A 127 -16.70 0.89 -9.24
C GLN A 127 -15.88 -0.10 -8.41
N SER A 128 -14.75 -0.55 -8.94
CA SER A 128 -13.80 -1.41 -8.21
C SER A 128 -13.17 -0.64 -7.05
N ALA A 129 -12.83 0.64 -7.26
CA ALA A 129 -12.25 1.50 -6.23
C ALA A 129 -13.24 1.85 -5.11
N GLU A 130 -14.53 2.01 -5.43
CA GLU A 130 -15.60 2.18 -4.44
C GLU A 130 -15.75 0.93 -3.57
N HIS A 131 -15.69 -0.26 -4.18
CA HIS A 131 -15.76 -1.52 -3.45
C HIS A 131 -14.57 -1.71 -2.49
N LEU A 132 -13.38 -1.31 -2.94
CA LEU A 132 -12.16 -1.32 -2.14
C LEU A 132 -12.09 -0.16 -1.13
N GLY A 133 -13.03 0.79 -1.15
CA GLY A 133 -12.98 1.97 -0.26
C GLY A 133 -11.86 2.97 -0.58
N LEU A 134 -11.26 2.89 -1.77
CA LEU A 134 -10.27 3.84 -2.28
C LEU A 134 -10.90 5.22 -2.54
N VAL A 135 -12.14 5.23 -3.03
CA VAL A 135 -12.91 6.43 -3.32
C VAL A 135 -14.29 6.35 -2.65
N LYS A 136 -14.89 7.51 -2.39
CA LYS A 136 -16.24 7.59 -1.82
C LYS A 136 -17.26 6.92 -2.74
N ALA A 137 -18.25 6.26 -2.16
CA ALA A 137 -19.35 5.68 -2.92
C ALA A 137 -20.07 6.73 -3.80
N ARG A 138 -20.47 6.32 -5.02
CA ARG A 138 -21.10 7.17 -6.05
C ARG A 138 -20.21 8.31 -6.54
N THR A 139 -18.91 8.10 -6.60
CA THR A 139 -17.99 9.07 -7.22
C THR A 139 -18.14 9.02 -8.73
N ALA A 140 -18.32 10.18 -9.36
CA ALA A 140 -18.35 10.25 -10.82
C ALA A 140 -16.94 10.00 -11.39
N HIS A 141 -16.81 9.16 -12.41
CA HIS A 141 -15.52 8.82 -13.00
C HIS A 141 -14.76 10.01 -13.58
N TYR A 142 -15.48 11.02 -14.08
CA TYR A 142 -14.92 12.26 -14.62
C TYR A 142 -14.67 13.34 -13.56
N LYS A 143 -14.95 13.06 -12.27
CA LYS A 143 -14.70 14.03 -11.19
C LYS A 143 -13.20 14.33 -11.16
N LYS A 144 -12.84 15.62 -11.25
CA LYS A 144 -11.46 16.09 -11.06
C LYS A 144 -11.09 15.96 -9.58
N LEU A 145 -9.89 15.46 -9.31
CA LEU A 145 -9.39 15.29 -7.95
C LEU A 145 -8.50 16.46 -7.53
N SER A 146 -8.56 16.82 -6.25
CA SER A 146 -7.49 17.62 -5.64
C SER A 146 -6.24 16.74 -5.43
N GLY A 147 -5.09 17.37 -5.20
CA GLY A 147 -3.87 16.62 -4.89
C GLY A 147 -3.97 15.82 -3.60
N GLU A 148 -4.66 16.35 -2.58
CA GLU A 148 -4.96 15.61 -1.35
C GLU A 148 -5.83 14.36 -1.62
N GLU A 149 -6.89 14.50 -2.41
CA GLU A 149 -7.74 13.36 -2.77
C GLU A 149 -6.96 12.30 -3.56
N LEU A 150 -6.05 12.73 -4.45
CA LEU A 150 -5.19 11.83 -5.20
C LEU A 150 -4.24 11.06 -4.28
N LEU A 151 -3.55 11.76 -3.37
CA LEU A 151 -2.65 11.14 -2.40
C LEU A 151 -3.39 10.15 -1.50
N ALA A 152 -4.56 10.53 -0.99
CA ALA A 152 -5.37 9.67 -0.14
C ALA A 152 -5.75 8.34 -0.83
N ILE A 153 -6.13 8.38 -2.12
CA ILE A 153 -6.41 7.16 -2.90
C ILE A 153 -5.18 6.25 -2.94
N PHE A 154 -4.01 6.82 -3.22
CA PHE A 154 -2.76 6.06 -3.35
C PHE A 154 -2.21 5.55 -2.02
N GLU A 155 -2.43 6.27 -0.91
CA GLU A 155 -2.11 5.82 0.44
C GLU A 155 -2.99 4.62 0.85
N ILE A 156 -4.31 4.73 0.66
CA ILE A 156 -5.24 3.61 0.93
C ILE A 156 -4.89 2.39 0.06
N ALA A 157 -4.53 2.63 -1.21
CA ALA A 157 -4.13 1.57 -2.12
C ALA A 157 -2.86 0.85 -1.64
N PHE A 158 -1.87 1.62 -1.19
CA PHE A 158 -0.62 1.11 -0.67
C PHE A 158 -0.83 0.26 0.59
N ASP A 159 -1.62 0.75 1.54
CA ASP A 159 -1.94 0.04 2.79
C ASP A 159 -2.64 -1.31 2.51
N GLN A 160 -3.57 -1.34 1.56
CA GLN A 160 -4.23 -2.58 1.16
C GLN A 160 -3.29 -3.54 0.44
N ALA A 161 -2.37 -3.03 -0.40
CA ALA A 161 -1.37 -3.83 -1.06
C ALA A 161 -0.41 -4.47 -0.05
N GLU A 162 0.02 -3.71 0.96
CA GLU A 162 0.88 -4.19 2.03
C GLU A 162 0.16 -5.23 2.88
N ALA A 163 -1.11 -4.99 3.22
CA ALA A 163 -1.95 -5.99 3.90
C ALA A 163 -2.02 -7.27 3.07
N LYS A 164 -2.35 -7.20 1.78
CA LYS A 164 -2.41 -8.36 0.87
C LYS A 164 -1.08 -9.10 0.79
N SER A 165 0.04 -8.38 0.74
CA SER A 165 1.38 -8.98 0.77
C SER A 165 1.66 -9.71 2.08
N LYS A 166 1.23 -9.15 3.23
CA LYS A 166 1.34 -9.80 4.55
C LYS A 166 0.54 -11.10 4.60
N TRP A 167 -0.68 -11.13 4.05
CA TRP A 167 -1.52 -12.34 3.99
C TRP A 167 -0.92 -13.47 3.12
N GLN A 168 -0.12 -13.12 2.11
CA GLN A 168 0.50 -14.11 1.21
C GLN A 168 1.78 -14.74 1.79
N LYS A 169 2.32 -14.20 2.89
CA LYS A 169 3.47 -14.81 3.55
C LYS A 169 2.99 -15.98 4.41
N PRO A 170 3.57 -17.18 4.27
CA PRO A 170 3.25 -18.28 5.17
C PRO A 170 3.69 -17.88 6.58
N VAL A 171 2.72 -17.53 7.44
CA VAL A 171 2.98 -17.28 8.85
C VAL A 171 3.32 -18.62 9.48
N ASN A 172 4.50 -18.73 10.06
CA ASN A 172 4.85 -19.95 10.78
C ASN A 172 4.00 -20.02 12.06
N PRO A 173 3.13 -21.03 12.24
CA PRO A 173 2.29 -21.14 13.44
C PRO A 173 3.10 -21.26 14.74
N TYR A 174 4.38 -21.62 14.62
CA TYR A 174 5.30 -21.89 15.73
C TYR A 174 6.15 -20.68 16.13
N GLU A 175 6.13 -19.60 15.34
CA GLU A 175 6.86 -18.34 15.61
C GLU A 175 6.54 -17.71 16.97
N PRO A 176 5.27 -17.60 17.43
CA PRO A 176 4.96 -17.08 18.77
C PRO A 176 5.48 -17.98 19.90
N PHE A 177 5.77 -19.25 19.60
CA PHE A 177 6.35 -20.22 20.53
C PHE A 177 7.89 -20.31 20.42
N GLY A 178 8.51 -19.47 19.58
CA GLY A 178 9.96 -19.36 19.45
C GLY A 178 10.64 -20.52 18.70
N GLY A 179 9.88 -21.32 17.93
CA GLY A 179 10.40 -22.44 17.15
C GLY A 179 9.92 -22.39 15.70
N ASN A 180 10.63 -23.07 14.80
CA ASN A 180 10.23 -23.16 13.39
C ASN A 180 9.37 -24.39 13.10
N SER A 181 9.29 -25.36 14.02
CA SER A 181 8.49 -26.58 13.93
C SER A 181 8.10 -27.12 15.30
N TYR A 182 7.11 -28.03 15.32
CA TYR A 182 6.68 -28.73 16.55
C TYR A 182 7.82 -29.51 17.22
N GLU A 183 8.71 -30.11 16.44
CA GLU A 183 9.84 -30.89 16.98
C GLU A 183 10.89 -30.01 17.68
N GLU A 184 11.11 -28.78 17.18
CA GLU A 184 12.01 -27.83 17.83
C GLU A 184 11.43 -27.31 19.14
N ILE A 185 10.12 -27.07 19.18
CA ILE A 185 9.41 -26.69 20.41
C ILE A 185 9.47 -27.82 21.43
N ASN A 186 9.18 -29.07 21.03
CA ASN A 186 9.25 -30.20 21.94
C ASN A 186 10.66 -30.43 22.50
N LYS A 187 11.70 -30.35 21.66
CA LYS A 187 13.09 -30.43 22.13
C LYS A 187 13.45 -29.30 23.10
N ALA A 188 12.89 -28.10 22.89
CA ALA A 188 13.07 -26.98 23.81
C ALA A 188 12.33 -27.21 25.15
N TYR A 189 11.11 -27.75 25.13
CA TYR A 189 10.34 -28.12 26.32
C TYR A 189 11.00 -29.27 27.11
N GLU A 190 11.44 -30.31 26.43
CA GLU A 190 12.14 -31.44 27.04
C GLU A 190 13.44 -30.99 27.72
N LYS A 191 14.22 -30.12 27.06
CA LYS A 191 15.38 -29.47 27.69
C LYS A 191 15.01 -28.62 28.90
N MET A 192 13.90 -27.88 28.87
CA MET A 192 13.43 -27.13 30.05
C MET A 192 13.07 -28.05 31.23
N THR A 193 12.42 -29.18 30.97
CA THR A 193 12.05 -30.14 32.02
C THR A 193 13.25 -30.86 32.63
N GLU A 194 14.34 -31.05 31.87
CA GLU A 194 15.58 -31.66 32.37
C GLU A 194 16.52 -30.67 33.09
N THR A 195 16.51 -29.38 32.71
CA THR A 195 17.49 -28.38 33.21
C THR A 195 16.89 -27.29 34.11
N GLY A 196 15.56 -27.18 34.20
CA GLY A 196 14.87 -26.24 35.08
C GLY A 196 15.07 -24.76 34.75
N LYS A 197 15.57 -24.41 33.55
CA LYS A 197 15.79 -23.02 33.11
C LYS A 197 15.18 -22.76 31.74
N GLU A 198 14.51 -21.61 31.59
CA GLU A 198 13.91 -21.15 30.33
C GLU A 198 14.95 -20.97 29.20
N PRO A 199 14.60 -21.27 27.94
CA PRO A 199 15.47 -21.07 26.81
C PRO A 199 15.58 -19.58 26.49
N THR A 200 16.81 -19.09 26.44
CA THR A 200 17.12 -17.77 25.91
C THR A 200 16.76 -17.70 24.43
N LYS A 201 15.90 -16.73 24.07
CA LYS A 201 15.52 -16.43 22.67
C LYS A 201 16.78 -16.23 21.83
N ASN A 202 17.06 -17.16 20.91
CA ASN A 202 18.08 -16.95 19.89
C ASN A 202 17.52 -15.95 18.87
N LYS A 203 17.97 -14.69 18.96
CA LYS A 203 17.85 -13.72 17.88
C LYS A 203 18.74 -14.17 16.72
N LYS A 204 18.13 -14.54 15.60
CA LYS A 204 18.76 -14.53 14.29
C LYS A 204 17.86 -13.77 13.33
#